data_AF-A0A2H4TY72-F1
#
_entry.id   AF-A0A2H4TY72-F1
#
_cell.length_a   1.000
_cell.length_b   1.000
_cell.length_c   1.000
_cell.angle_alpha   90.00
_cell.angle_beta   90.00
_cell.angle_gamma   90.00
#
_symmetry.space_group_name_H-M   'P 1'
#
loop_
_entity.id
_entity.type
_entity.pdbx_description
1 polymer ?
#
loop_
_entity_poly.entity_id
_entity_poly.type
_entity_poly.pdbx_seq_one_letter_code
_entity_poly.pdbx_strand_id
1 'polypeptide(L)' 'MERNHIEHISQLAPEVRGKIMLFGHWLGEKEIPDPYKKSEEAFVSVFNIIQQSAEGWVSKLSI' A
#
# COMPACT_ATOMS: atom_id res chain seq x y z
N MET A 1 -2.86 -3.42 3.18
CA MET A 1 -1.95 -2.81 2.17
C MET A 1 -0.52 -3.17 2.52
N GLU A 2 -0.33 -4.44 2.82
CA GLU A 2 0.79 -4.97 3.61
C GLU A 2 1.37 -6.16 2.85
N ARG A 3 2.58 -6.57 3.20
CA ARG A 3 3.27 -7.70 2.59
C ARG A 3 2.46 -8.99 2.71
N ASN A 4 1.71 -9.16 3.79
CA ASN A 4 0.78 -10.28 3.95
C ASN A 4 -0.24 -10.38 2.80
N HIS A 5 -0.69 -9.25 2.24
CA HIS A 5 -1.59 -9.25 1.09
C HIS A 5 -0.88 -9.70 -0.18
N ILE A 6 0.39 -9.33 -0.34
CA ILE A 6 1.21 -9.80 -1.47
C ILE A 6 1.35 -11.31 -1.40
N GLU A 7 1.73 -11.85 -0.24
CA GLU A 7 1.88 -13.30 -0.05
C GLU A 7 0.55 -14.04 -0.26
N HIS A 8 -0.56 -13.50 0.24
CA HIS A 8 -1.88 -14.08 0.03
C HIS A 8 -2.26 -14.14 -1.46
N ILE A 9 -2.06 -13.04 -2.21
CA ILE A 9 -2.34 -13.03 -3.65
C ILE A 9 -1.38 -13.97 -4.38
N SER A 10 -0.13 -14.07 -3.93
CA SER A 10 0.88 -14.94 -4.55
C SER A 10 0.54 -16.43 -4.39
N GLN A 11 -0.14 -16.80 -3.29
CA GLN A 11 -0.67 -18.15 -3.10
C GLN A 11 -1.89 -18.41 -3.99
N LEU A 12 -2.75 -17.40 -4.19
CA LEU A 12 -3.97 -17.52 -4.98
C LEU A 12 -3.71 -17.51 -6.50
N ALA A 13 -2.80 -16.64 -6.95
CA ALA A 13 -2.46 -16.41 -8.33
C ALA A 13 -0.94 -16.16 -8.47
N PRO A 14 -0.12 -17.22 -8.53
CA PRO A 14 1.34 -17.10 -8.57
C PRO A 14 1.86 -16.27 -9.77
N GLU A 15 1.15 -16.30 -10.90
CA GLU A 15 1.50 -15.63 -12.15
C GLU A 15 1.50 -14.09 -12.07
N VAL A 16 0.79 -13.51 -11.09
CA VAL A 16 0.74 -12.06 -10.89
C VAL A 16 1.78 -11.55 -9.89
N ARG A 17 2.55 -12.43 -9.23
CA ARG A 17 3.54 -12.05 -8.19
C ARG A 17 4.48 -10.91 -8.60
N GLY A 18 4.96 -10.93 -9.85
CA GLY A 18 5.90 -9.93 -10.38
C GLY A 18 5.28 -8.58 -10.71
N LYS A 19 3.93 -8.49 -10.70
CA LYS A 19 3.16 -7.29 -11.04
C LYS A 19 2.50 -6.65 -9.81
N ILE A 20 2.69 -7.23 -8.64
CA ILE A 20 2.11 -6.75 -7.38
C ILE A 20 3.20 -6.03 -6.58
N MET A 21 2.87 -4.84 -6.11
CA MET A 21 3.76 -4.00 -5.31
C MET A 21 2.98 -3.40 -4.13
N LEU A 22 3.68 -2.99 -3.08
CA LEU A 22 3.05 -2.26 -1.96
C LEU A 22 2.49 -0.93 -2.45
N PHE A 23 1.37 -0.50 -1.86
CA PHE A 23 0.85 0.84 -2.17
C PHE A 23 1.85 1.92 -1.72
N GLY A 24 2.50 1.76 -0.57
CA GLY A 24 3.60 2.62 -0.11
C GLY A 24 4.97 2.28 -0.71
N HIS A 25 5.05 1.60 -1.87
CA HIS A 25 6.34 1.20 -2.47
C HIS A 25 7.30 2.38 -2.63
N TRP A 26 6.81 3.49 -3.18
CA TRP A 26 7.59 4.71 -3.40
C TRP A 26 7.83 5.55 -2.14
N LEU A 27 7.28 5.13 -1.01
CA LEU A 27 7.50 5.72 0.32
C LEU A 27 8.44 4.84 1.15
N GLY A 28 9.44 4.23 0.51
CA GLY A 28 10.40 3.34 1.18
C GLY A 28 9.79 1.98 1.55
N GLU A 29 8.99 1.39 0.65
CA GLU A 29 8.29 0.12 0.89
C GLU A 29 7.43 0.10 2.16
N LYS A 30 6.80 1.24 2.45
CA LYS A 30 6.00 1.41 3.64
C LYS A 30 4.69 0.64 3.54
N GLU A 31 4.37 -0.08 4.60
CA GLU A 31 3.07 -0.70 4.78
C GLU A 31 2.07 0.31 5.31
N ILE A 32 0.83 0.20 4.86
CA ILE A 32 -0.26 1.08 5.32
C ILE A 32 -1.11 0.28 6.31
N PRO A 33 -1.11 0.66 7.59
CA PRO A 33 -1.83 -0.09 8.62
C PRO A 33 -3.34 0.06 8.44
N ASP A 34 -4.09 -0.96 8.87
CA ASP A 34 -5.55 -0.96 8.82
C ASP A 34 -6.17 -0.04 9.91
N PRO A 35 -6.89 1.03 9.52
CA PRO A 35 -7.56 1.92 10.48
C PRO A 35 -8.90 1.36 10.96
N TYR A 36 -9.36 0.20 10.47
CA TYR A 36 -10.67 -0.34 10.79
C TYR A 36 -10.87 -0.50 12.31
N LYS A 37 -11.99 0.05 12.82
CA LYS A 37 -12.35 0.09 14.24
C LYS A 37 -11.31 0.81 15.14
N LYS A 38 -10.52 1.73 14.58
CA LYS A 38 -9.60 2.61 15.33
C LYS A 38 -10.20 3.99 15.55
N SER A 39 -9.47 4.82 16.30
CA SER A 39 -9.85 6.21 16.55
C SER A 39 -9.73 7.07 15.30
N GLU A 40 -10.38 8.23 15.32
CA GLU A 40 -10.33 9.19 14.20
C GLU A 40 -8.88 9.63 13.88
N GLU A 41 -8.04 9.80 14.90
CA GLU A 41 -6.63 10.17 14.72
C GLU A 41 -5.85 9.08 13.97
N ALA A 42 -6.16 7.81 14.22
CA ALA A 42 -5.57 6.69 13.47
C ALA A 42 -6.03 6.70 12.00
N PHE A 43 -7.30 7.02 11.74
CA PHE A 43 -7.80 7.21 10.36
C PHE A 43 -7.08 8.35 9.65
N VAL A 44 -6.93 9.51 10.28
CA VAL A 44 -6.22 10.67 9.72
C VAL A 44 -4.76 10.34 9.44
N SER A 45 -4.09 9.64 10.37
CA SER A 45 -2.72 9.18 10.19
C SER A 45 -2.58 8.27 8.98
N VAL A 46 -3.48 7.28 8.83
CA VAL A 46 -3.49 6.37 7.68
C VAL A 46 -3.79 7.11 6.38
N PHE A 47 -4.73 8.05 6.39
CA PHE A 47 -5.07 8.85 5.21
C PHE A 47 -3.86 9.64 4.70
N ASN A 48 -3.07 10.25 5.60
CA ASN A 48 -1.85 10.95 5.23
C ASN A 48 -0.81 10.02 4.58
N ILE A 49 -0.71 8.77 5.02
CA ILE A 49 0.19 7.77 4.42
C ILE A 49 -0.31 7.39 3.02
N ILE A 50 -1.62 7.19 2.86
CA ILE A 50 -2.24 6.88 1.56
C ILE A 50 -1.98 8.01 0.56
N GLN A 51 -2.17 9.26 0.97
CA GLN A 51 -1.94 10.42 0.11
C GLN A 51 -0.49 10.47 -0.39
N GLN A 52 0.49 10.42 0.52
CA GLN A 52 1.92 10.43 0.15
C GLN A 52 2.29 9.24 -0.76
N SER A 53 1.71 8.08 -0.50
CA SER A 53 1.94 6.89 -1.31
C SER A 53 1.38 7.06 -2.73
N ALA A 54 0.18 7.64 -2.85
CA ALA A 54 -0.46 7.93 -4.13
C ALA A 54 0.35 8.95 -4.94
N GLU A 55 0.82 10.03 -4.32
CA GLU A 55 1.72 11.02 -4.94
C GLU A 55 3.01 10.37 -5.46
N GLY A 56 3.61 9.45 -4.69
CA GLY A 56 4.77 8.67 -5.10
C GLY A 56 4.50 7.82 -6.36
N TRP A 57 3.32 7.19 -6.43
CA TRP A 57 2.91 6.45 -7.63
C TRP A 57 2.67 7.36 -8.83
N VAL A 58 1.97 8.49 -8.64
CA VAL A 58 1.75 9.47 -9.71
C VAL A 58 3.09 9.92 -10.29
N SER A 59 4.05 10.29 -9.45
CA SER A 59 5.39 10.72 -9.88
C SER A 59 6.16 9.68 -10.69
N LYS A 60 5.84 8.39 -10.53
CA LYS A 60 6.55 7.28 -11.19
C LYS A 60 5.84 6.75 -12.42
N LEU A 61 4.53 6.96 -12.50
CA LEU A 61 3.68 6.53 -13.61
C LEU A 61 3.38 7.66 -14.60
N SER A 62 3.59 8.92 -14.21
CA SER A 62 3.49 10.06 -15.12
C SER A 62 4.59 9.97 -16.19
N ILE A 63 4.17 9.69 -17.42
CA ILE A 63 4.97 9.73 -18.66
C ILE A 63 5.05 11.16 -19.17
#